data_AF-A0A660RFJ1-F1
#
_entry.id   AF-A0A660RFJ1-F1
#
_cell.length_a   1.000
_cell.length_b   1.000
_cell.length_c   1.000
_cell.angle_alpha   90.00
_cell.angle_beta   90.00
_cell.angle_gamma   90.00
#
_symmetry.space_group_name_H-M   'P 1'
#
loop_
_entity.id
_entity.type
_entity.pdbx_description
1 polymer ?
#
loop_
_entity_poly.entity_id
_entity_poly.type
_entity_poly.pdbx_seq_one_letter_code
_entity_poly.pdbx_strand_id
1 'polypeptide(L)'
;MRNTLVCTTGASLIGTFKKYSVNRGDVKSAINLLRSLTEPLENREFGAEINSTASLIERGYLDSLQNLYLIVSDTNDGIFVGKVLKSFFEENPFGYEFNRVTVKVVEHLNDMDIHKFRLNGLRNLVREMAKLAKEHSDSMVINATGGYKAQIAFAVLLGQVFKIPVFYRFEGFNHVIELLPLPVELSNEIFKNYKKVFLLLECRDVVEEDEFLKFAGVRNFASLGNDVKLFIDRENIDGVRYVALNPLGEIYVEKVGKFEWEDIENCEFLISPKNAWEKFTVSDSEEHAKKLIQKYKRIIEFVLRNPLVDEVIVQGYSKNHTGNSREIKVVGKWMEFDLITKHGTLHMKILTKCQNERILEIIARNLKSGLEARV
;
A
#
# COMPACT_ATOMS: atom_id res chain seq x y z
N MET A 1 -18.90 -8.48 -13.16
CA MET A 1 -19.71 -8.88 -11.99
C MET A 1 -19.14 -8.16 -10.78
N ARG A 2 -19.88 -7.23 -10.18
CA ARG A 2 -19.50 -6.46 -9.00
C ARG A 2 -19.66 -7.34 -7.76
N ASN A 3 -18.55 -7.76 -7.14
CA ASN A 3 -18.58 -8.71 -6.03
C ASN A 3 -17.66 -8.32 -4.85
N THR A 4 -16.95 -7.21 -4.99
CA THR A 4 -15.98 -6.73 -4.01
C THR A 4 -16.31 -5.31 -3.61
N LEU A 5 -16.45 -5.09 -2.30
CA LEU A 5 -16.71 -3.79 -1.72
C LEU A 5 -15.47 -3.29 -0.98
N VAL A 6 -15.01 -2.08 -1.28
CA VAL A 6 -14.02 -1.37 -0.48
C VAL A 6 -14.71 -0.22 0.25
N CYS A 7 -14.77 -0.29 1.58
CA CYS A 7 -15.43 0.70 2.41
C CYS A 7 -14.40 1.51 3.19
N THR A 8 -14.40 2.83 3.01
CA THR A 8 -13.70 3.72 3.94
C THR A 8 -14.48 3.79 5.24
N THR A 9 -13.77 3.79 6.38
CA THR A 9 -14.41 3.75 7.70
C THR A 9 -14.07 4.99 8.50
N GLY A 10 -15.07 5.54 9.19
CA GLY A 10 -14.91 6.57 10.21
C GLY A 10 -15.14 6.03 11.60
N ALA A 11 -15.48 6.96 12.50
CA ALA A 11 -15.71 6.67 13.92
C ALA A 11 -17.18 6.90 14.32
N SER A 12 -18.14 6.89 13.39
CA SER A 12 -19.56 7.18 13.71
C SER A 12 -20.14 6.22 14.75
N LEU A 13 -19.73 4.95 14.71
CA LEU A 13 -20.13 3.93 15.68
C LEU A 13 -19.67 4.23 17.12
N ILE A 14 -18.58 4.99 17.31
CA ILE A 14 -18.11 5.38 18.65
C ILE A 14 -19.17 6.21 19.38
N GLY A 15 -19.91 7.05 18.66
CA GLY A 15 -21.00 7.85 19.23
C GLY A 15 -22.11 6.96 19.79
N THR A 16 -22.53 5.96 19.02
CA THR A 16 -23.50 4.95 19.47
C THR A 16 -22.98 4.15 20.65
N PHE A 17 -21.76 3.61 20.57
CA PHE A 17 -21.19 2.83 21.68
C PHE A 17 -21.11 3.64 22.97
N LYS A 18 -20.76 4.92 22.89
CA LYS A 18 -20.80 5.82 24.05
C LYS A 18 -22.20 6.01 24.60
N LYS A 19 -23.22 6.17 23.74
CA LYS A 19 -24.63 6.31 24.14
C LYS A 19 -25.15 5.10 24.92
N TYR A 20 -24.70 3.89 24.56
CA TYR A 20 -25.09 2.64 25.19
C TYR A 20 -24.06 2.10 26.21
N SER A 21 -23.11 2.93 26.65
CA SER A 21 -22.10 2.59 27.65
C SER A 21 -21.24 1.36 27.29
N VAL A 22 -20.99 1.15 26.00
CA VAL A 22 -20.06 0.13 25.51
C VAL A 22 -18.63 0.68 25.58
N ASN A 23 -17.75 -0.02 26.29
CA ASN A 23 -16.36 0.37 26.45
C ASN A 23 -15.57 0.25 25.14
N ARG A 24 -14.64 1.19 24.91
CA ARG A 24 -13.69 1.09 23.80
C ARG A 24 -12.86 -0.19 23.93
N GLY A 25 -12.75 -0.95 22.85
CA GLY A 25 -12.05 -2.22 22.82
C GLY A 25 -12.91 -3.45 23.15
N ASP A 26 -14.11 -3.27 23.70
CA ASP A 26 -15.04 -4.38 23.95
C ASP A 26 -15.86 -4.71 22.69
N VAL A 27 -15.22 -5.45 21.78
CA VAL A 27 -15.82 -5.85 20.50
C VAL A 27 -17.07 -6.71 20.71
N LYS A 28 -17.08 -7.58 21.73
CA LYS A 28 -18.20 -8.49 21.98
C LYS A 28 -19.46 -7.73 22.39
N SER A 29 -19.35 -6.80 23.33
CA SER A 29 -20.49 -5.98 23.75
C SER A 29 -20.98 -5.08 22.62
N ALA A 30 -20.08 -4.52 21.81
CA ALA A 30 -20.44 -3.73 20.64
C ALA A 30 -21.26 -4.55 19.62
N ILE A 31 -20.84 -5.78 19.33
CA ILE A 31 -21.55 -6.68 18.41
C ILE A 31 -22.91 -7.11 18.97
N ASN A 32 -22.97 -7.45 20.26
CA ASN A 32 -24.25 -7.80 20.89
C ASN A 32 -25.25 -6.66 20.82
N LEU A 33 -24.79 -5.42 21.04
CA LEU A 33 -25.63 -4.23 20.84
C LEU A 33 -26.14 -4.16 19.41
N LEU A 34 -25.25 -4.20 18.40
CA LEU A 34 -25.66 -4.10 16.98
C LEU A 34 -26.63 -5.21 16.56
N ARG A 35 -26.44 -6.44 17.05
CA ARG A 35 -27.34 -7.58 16.78
C ARG A 35 -28.70 -7.45 17.48
N SER A 36 -28.81 -6.62 18.52
CA SER A 36 -30.08 -6.35 19.22
C SER A 36 -30.90 -5.22 18.60
N LEU A 37 -30.28 -4.41 17.73
CA LEU A 37 -30.97 -3.36 16.98
C LEU A 37 -31.76 -3.94 15.81
N THR A 38 -32.63 -3.11 15.21
CA THR A 38 -33.43 -3.47 14.03
C THR A 38 -33.27 -2.43 12.92
N GLU A 39 -33.58 -2.83 11.68
CA GLU A 39 -33.60 -1.98 10.48
C GLU A 39 -32.26 -1.29 10.15
N PRO A 40 -31.21 -2.03 9.75
CA PRO A 40 -29.89 -1.46 9.50
C PRO A 40 -29.84 -0.42 8.38
N LEU A 41 -30.83 -0.35 7.49
CA LEU A 41 -30.89 0.69 6.46
C LEU A 41 -31.22 2.08 7.07
N GLU A 42 -32.18 2.13 7.99
CA GLU A 42 -32.79 3.37 8.47
C GLU A 42 -32.24 3.80 9.84
N ASN A 43 -31.79 2.83 10.63
CA ASN A 43 -31.38 3.06 11.99
C ASN A 43 -29.93 3.58 12.06
N ARG A 44 -29.78 4.88 12.36
CA ARG A 44 -28.49 5.57 12.47
C ARG A 44 -27.56 5.00 13.55
N GLU A 45 -28.08 4.23 14.50
CA GLU A 45 -27.25 3.57 15.53
C GLU A 45 -26.34 2.48 14.95
N PHE A 46 -26.63 1.97 13.74
CA PHE A 46 -25.69 1.08 13.03
C PHE A 46 -24.48 1.81 12.44
N GLY A 47 -24.46 3.15 12.46
CA GLY A 47 -23.38 3.94 11.91
C GLY A 47 -23.35 3.97 10.37
N ALA A 48 -22.57 4.89 9.84
CA ALA A 48 -22.57 5.24 8.42
C ALA A 48 -22.17 4.06 7.53
N GLU A 49 -21.21 3.24 7.95
CA GLU A 49 -20.66 2.13 7.17
C GLU A 49 -21.67 0.99 6.96
N ILE A 50 -22.37 0.58 8.03
CA ILE A 50 -23.41 -0.45 7.94
C ILE A 50 -24.62 0.09 7.18
N ASN A 51 -25.09 1.30 7.53
CA ASN A 51 -26.22 1.96 6.87
C ASN A 51 -26.02 2.09 5.35
N SER A 52 -24.84 2.53 4.90
CA SER A 52 -24.54 2.68 3.47
C SER A 52 -24.32 1.34 2.77
N THR A 53 -23.74 0.35 3.44
CA THR A 53 -23.55 -1.00 2.87
C THR A 53 -24.88 -1.74 2.72
N ALA A 54 -25.78 -1.65 3.71
CA ALA A 54 -27.15 -2.17 3.60
C ALA A 54 -27.85 -1.57 2.37
N SER A 55 -27.77 -0.24 2.20
CA SER A 55 -28.34 0.44 1.03
C SER A 55 -27.74 -0.01 -0.30
N LEU A 56 -26.46 -0.35 -0.34
CA LEU A 56 -25.78 -0.86 -1.54
C LEU A 56 -26.32 -2.24 -1.94
N ILE A 57 -26.45 -3.12 -0.95
CA ILE A 57 -26.88 -4.51 -1.12
C ILE A 57 -28.35 -4.54 -1.56
N GLU A 58 -29.23 -3.85 -0.83
CA GLU A 58 -30.68 -3.86 -1.12
C GLU A 58 -31.03 -3.25 -2.48
N ARG A 59 -30.19 -2.34 -3.00
CA ARG A 59 -30.39 -1.73 -4.32
C ARG A 59 -29.73 -2.52 -5.45
N GLY A 60 -29.09 -3.65 -5.15
CA GLY A 60 -28.49 -4.53 -6.14
C GLY A 60 -27.25 -3.95 -6.82
N TYR A 61 -26.50 -3.08 -6.15
CA TYR A 61 -25.24 -2.54 -6.70
C TYR A 61 -24.07 -3.53 -6.60
N LEU A 62 -24.25 -4.62 -5.85
CA LEU A 62 -23.38 -5.78 -5.79
C LEU A 62 -24.14 -6.99 -6.33
N ASP A 63 -23.53 -7.71 -7.27
CA ASP A 63 -24.06 -8.95 -7.83
C ASP A 63 -23.91 -10.13 -6.85
N SER A 64 -22.90 -10.07 -5.96
CA SER A 64 -22.68 -11.04 -4.87
C SER A 64 -21.79 -10.46 -3.76
N LEU A 65 -21.84 -11.03 -2.55
CA LEU A 65 -21.10 -10.54 -1.38
C LEU A 65 -19.84 -11.38 -1.14
N GLN A 66 -18.83 -11.25 -2.02
CA GLN A 66 -17.61 -12.06 -1.92
C GLN A 66 -16.59 -11.43 -0.97
N ASN A 67 -16.11 -10.23 -1.29
CA ASN A 67 -15.04 -9.58 -0.53
C ASN A 67 -15.50 -8.23 0.02
N LEU A 68 -15.22 -7.98 1.29
CA LEU A 68 -15.30 -6.66 1.91
C LEU A 68 -13.94 -6.26 2.46
N TYR A 69 -13.43 -5.11 2.02
CA TYR A 69 -12.24 -4.48 2.57
C TYR A 69 -12.63 -3.23 3.36
N LEU A 70 -12.32 -3.23 4.65
CA LEU A 70 -12.54 -2.10 5.56
C LEU A 70 -11.23 -1.31 5.68
N ILE A 71 -11.22 -0.09 5.15
CA ILE A 71 -10.04 0.80 5.16
C ILE A 71 -10.11 1.71 6.39
N VAL A 72 -9.31 1.38 7.41
CA VAL A 72 -9.37 2.00 8.74
C VAL A 72 -8.17 2.88 9.01
N SER A 73 -8.40 3.97 9.77
CA SER A 73 -7.34 4.85 10.26
C SER A 73 -6.44 4.15 11.27
N ASP A 74 -5.18 4.54 11.32
CA ASP A 74 -4.18 4.08 12.30
C ASP A 74 -4.38 4.79 13.66
N THR A 75 -5.55 4.56 14.23
CA THR A 75 -5.99 5.10 15.53
C THR A 75 -6.65 3.98 16.34
N ASN A 76 -6.62 4.10 17.67
CA ASN A 76 -7.28 3.12 18.54
C ASN A 76 -8.77 2.98 18.22
N ASP A 77 -9.46 4.09 17.95
CA ASP A 77 -10.88 4.09 17.61
C ASP A 77 -11.11 3.46 16.22
N GLY A 78 -10.29 3.78 15.22
CA GLY A 78 -10.37 3.18 13.88
C GLY A 78 -10.14 1.67 13.89
N ILE A 79 -9.12 1.20 14.62
CA ILE A 79 -8.82 -0.23 14.76
C ILE A 79 -9.96 -0.95 15.51
N PHE A 80 -10.52 -0.34 16.55
CA PHE A 80 -11.64 -0.90 17.28
C PHE A 80 -12.90 -1.01 16.40
N VAL A 81 -13.28 0.08 15.73
CA VAL A 81 -14.42 0.09 14.79
C VAL A 81 -14.21 -0.92 13.67
N GLY A 82 -13.01 -1.02 13.10
CA GLY A 82 -12.67 -2.02 12.10
C GLY A 82 -12.92 -3.45 12.55
N LYS A 83 -12.55 -3.80 13.79
CA LYS A 83 -12.81 -5.13 14.37
C LYS A 83 -14.30 -5.39 14.56
N VAL A 84 -15.06 -4.39 15.01
CA VAL A 84 -16.52 -4.50 15.15
C VAL A 84 -17.19 -4.68 13.78
N LEU A 85 -16.89 -3.80 12.82
CA LEU A 85 -17.45 -3.92 11.47
C LEU A 85 -17.09 -5.26 10.83
N LYS A 86 -15.86 -5.74 11.01
CA LYS A 86 -15.45 -7.07 10.54
C LYS A 86 -16.35 -8.16 11.10
N SER A 87 -16.49 -8.22 12.43
CA SER A 87 -17.31 -9.26 13.07
C SER A 87 -18.80 -9.15 12.69
N PHE A 88 -19.31 -7.94 12.43
CA PHE A 88 -20.69 -7.74 11.97
C PHE A 88 -20.91 -8.27 10.56
N PHE A 89 -20.01 -7.94 9.62
CA PHE A 89 -20.14 -8.36 8.21
C PHE A 89 -19.69 -9.80 7.97
N GLU A 90 -19.07 -10.48 8.93
CA GLU A 90 -18.85 -11.93 8.87
C GLU A 90 -20.09 -12.72 9.34
N GLU A 91 -20.85 -12.18 10.30
CA GLU A 91 -22.03 -12.84 10.84
C GLU A 91 -23.02 -11.82 11.44
N ASN A 92 -24.20 -11.71 10.84
CA ASN A 92 -25.31 -10.93 11.36
C ASN A 92 -26.66 -11.63 11.11
N PRO A 93 -27.77 -11.13 11.67
CA PRO A 93 -29.10 -11.68 11.39
C PRO A 93 -29.80 -11.00 10.21
N PHE A 94 -29.14 -10.08 9.51
CA PHE A 94 -29.77 -9.17 8.53
C PHE A 94 -29.46 -9.52 7.07
N GLY A 95 -28.63 -10.53 6.80
CA GLY A 95 -28.33 -10.96 5.43
C GLY A 95 -27.29 -10.12 4.71
N TYR A 96 -26.42 -9.41 5.45
CA TYR A 96 -25.35 -8.58 4.88
C TYR A 96 -23.96 -9.21 5.03
N GLU A 97 -23.89 -10.54 5.14
CA GLU A 97 -22.63 -11.27 5.33
C GLU A 97 -21.80 -11.32 4.04
N PHE A 98 -20.51 -11.08 4.16
CA PHE A 98 -19.54 -11.28 3.08
C PHE A 98 -18.74 -12.56 3.33
N ASN A 99 -18.43 -13.30 2.26
CA ASN A 99 -17.61 -14.51 2.36
C ASN A 99 -16.22 -14.25 2.95
N ARG A 100 -15.64 -13.07 2.69
CA ARG A 100 -14.35 -12.64 3.24
C ARG A 100 -14.39 -11.17 3.65
N VAL A 101 -14.09 -10.90 4.91
CA VAL A 101 -13.94 -9.53 5.44
C VAL A 101 -12.50 -9.29 5.89
N THR A 102 -11.86 -8.28 5.31
CA THR A 102 -10.46 -7.90 5.59
C THR A 102 -10.40 -6.48 6.12
N VAL A 103 -9.76 -6.30 7.28
CA VAL A 103 -9.46 -4.96 7.82
C VAL A 103 -8.06 -4.56 7.36
N LYS A 104 -7.96 -3.38 6.75
CA LYS A 104 -6.72 -2.76 6.29
C LYS A 104 -6.48 -1.49 7.09
N VAL A 105 -5.56 -1.56 8.05
CA VAL A 105 -5.10 -0.39 8.81
C VAL A 105 -4.13 0.39 7.93
N VAL A 106 -4.45 1.66 7.66
CA VAL A 106 -3.60 2.53 6.86
C VAL A 106 -2.60 3.22 7.76
N GLU A 107 -1.36 2.74 7.74
CA GLU A 107 -0.25 3.29 8.54
C GLU A 107 -0.15 4.81 8.37
N HIS A 108 0.02 5.52 9.49
CA HIS A 108 0.13 6.99 9.56
C HIS A 108 -1.13 7.77 9.17
N LEU A 109 -2.26 7.13 8.87
CA LEU A 109 -3.54 7.80 8.72
C LEU A 109 -4.13 8.11 10.10
N ASN A 110 -3.50 9.05 10.80
CA ASN A 110 -3.81 9.47 12.17
C ASN A 110 -3.73 11.00 12.28
N ASP A 111 -4.77 11.64 12.81
CA ASP A 111 -4.90 13.10 12.91
C ASP A 111 -4.12 13.74 14.07
N MET A 112 -3.48 12.95 14.94
CA MET A 112 -2.63 13.44 16.02
C MET A 112 -1.27 14.00 15.54
N ASP A 113 -0.81 13.58 14.36
CA ASP A 113 0.41 14.07 13.72
C ASP A 113 0.08 14.52 12.28
N ILE A 114 -0.15 15.82 12.12
CA ILE A 114 -0.59 16.40 10.85
C ILE A 114 0.44 16.20 9.72
N HIS A 115 1.73 16.18 10.04
CA HIS A 115 2.78 15.99 9.05
C HIS A 115 2.78 14.56 8.53
N LYS A 116 2.72 13.57 9.43
CA LYS A 116 2.62 12.15 9.02
C LYS A 116 1.30 11.86 8.32
N PHE A 117 0.20 12.43 8.78
CA PHE A 117 -1.12 12.30 8.13
C PHE A 117 -1.06 12.73 6.67
N ARG A 118 -0.48 13.91 6.40
CA ARG A 118 -0.41 14.49 5.06
C ARG A 118 0.65 13.82 4.18
N LEU A 119 1.88 13.70 4.68
CA LEU A 119 3.03 13.23 3.90
C LEU A 119 3.02 11.72 3.67
N ASN A 120 2.42 10.94 4.59
CA ASN A 120 2.45 9.48 4.52
C ASN A 120 1.04 8.88 4.55
N GLY A 121 0.21 9.20 5.54
CA GLY A 121 -1.08 8.56 5.77
C GLY A 121 -2.02 8.59 4.56
N LEU A 122 -2.21 9.76 3.96
CA LEU A 122 -3.05 9.90 2.76
C LEU A 122 -2.48 9.23 1.51
N ARG A 123 -1.15 9.11 1.39
CA ARG A 123 -0.53 8.35 0.30
C ARG A 123 -0.67 6.85 0.51
N ASN A 124 -0.46 6.38 1.73
CA ASN A 124 -0.64 4.99 2.10
C ASN A 124 -2.10 4.55 1.86
N LEU A 125 -3.07 5.44 2.12
CA LEU A 125 -4.47 5.22 1.75
C LEU A 125 -4.60 4.97 0.25
N VAL A 126 -4.03 5.86 -0.57
CA VAL A 126 -4.07 5.72 -2.04
C VAL A 126 -3.41 4.43 -2.49
N ARG A 127 -2.22 4.09 -1.97
CA ARG A 127 -1.47 2.86 -2.31
C ARG A 127 -2.29 1.61 -2.02
N GLU A 128 -2.86 1.50 -0.82
CA GLU A 128 -3.70 0.35 -0.45
C GLU A 128 -4.94 0.24 -1.34
N MET A 129 -5.63 1.36 -1.59
CA MET A 129 -6.80 1.36 -2.46
C MET A 129 -6.46 1.05 -3.92
N ALA A 130 -5.34 1.55 -4.44
CA ALA A 130 -4.87 1.29 -5.80
C ALA A 130 -4.44 -0.17 -5.98
N LYS A 131 -3.84 -0.77 -4.95
CA LYS A 131 -3.55 -2.20 -4.90
C LYS A 131 -4.82 -3.02 -5.04
N LEU A 132 -5.85 -2.73 -4.24
CA LEU A 132 -7.15 -3.40 -4.33
C LEU A 132 -7.83 -3.17 -5.70
N ALA A 133 -7.74 -1.96 -6.23
CA ALA A 133 -8.25 -1.64 -7.57
C ALA A 133 -7.59 -2.49 -8.67
N LYS A 134 -6.27 -2.74 -8.57
CA LYS A 134 -5.54 -3.62 -9.50
C LYS A 134 -5.90 -5.08 -9.29
N GLU A 135 -6.04 -5.53 -8.05
CA GLU A 135 -6.38 -6.92 -7.70
C GLU A 135 -7.78 -7.32 -8.17
N HIS A 136 -8.78 -6.44 -8.05
CA HIS A 136 -10.19 -6.75 -8.32
C HIS A 136 -10.73 -6.14 -9.61
N SER A 137 -10.09 -5.10 -10.14
CA SER A 137 -10.45 -4.45 -11.40
C SER A 137 -11.97 -4.15 -11.48
N ASP A 138 -12.65 -4.65 -12.52
CA ASP A 138 -14.07 -4.35 -12.80
C ASP A 138 -15.07 -4.98 -11.81
N SER A 139 -14.62 -5.82 -10.87
CA SER A 139 -15.49 -6.42 -9.85
C SER A 139 -15.61 -5.59 -8.58
N MET A 140 -14.84 -4.53 -8.46
CA MET A 140 -14.77 -3.67 -7.28
C MET A 140 -15.77 -2.51 -7.37
N VAL A 141 -16.33 -2.14 -6.23
CA VAL A 141 -16.99 -0.85 -5.99
C VAL A 141 -16.47 -0.24 -4.70
N ILE A 142 -16.54 1.09 -4.58
CA ILE A 142 -16.08 1.82 -3.40
C ILE A 142 -17.28 2.39 -2.66
N ASN A 143 -17.38 2.17 -1.35
CA ASN A 143 -18.25 2.91 -0.46
C ASN A 143 -17.41 3.96 0.28
N ALA A 144 -17.55 5.22 -0.13
CA ALA A 144 -16.83 6.36 0.40
C ALA A 144 -17.68 7.17 1.39
N THR A 145 -18.58 6.52 2.13
CA THR A 145 -19.49 7.22 3.06
C THR A 145 -18.81 7.64 4.37
N GLY A 146 -18.03 6.74 4.97
CA GLY A 146 -17.38 6.94 6.26
C GLY A 146 -15.91 7.34 6.14
N GLY A 147 -15.35 7.95 7.19
CA GLY A 147 -13.92 8.28 7.29
C GLY A 147 -13.64 9.78 7.29
N TYR A 148 -12.35 10.12 7.29
CA TYR A 148 -11.94 11.52 7.17
C TYR A 148 -12.42 12.11 5.83
N LYS A 149 -12.75 13.40 5.81
CA LYS A 149 -13.17 14.09 4.56
C LYS A 149 -12.10 13.96 3.46
N ALA A 150 -10.83 14.04 3.81
CA ALA A 150 -9.73 13.81 2.88
C ALA A 150 -9.69 12.35 2.38
N GLN A 151 -9.91 11.38 3.26
CA GLN A 151 -9.99 9.97 2.89
C GLN A 151 -11.12 9.70 1.88
N ILE A 152 -12.31 10.24 2.15
CA ILE A 152 -13.46 10.16 1.24
C ILE A 152 -13.14 10.82 -0.11
N ALA A 153 -12.56 12.02 -0.11
CA ALA A 153 -12.22 12.74 -1.33
C ALA A 153 -11.22 11.96 -2.21
N PHE A 154 -10.18 11.38 -1.62
CA PHE A 154 -9.21 10.57 -2.38
C PHE A 154 -9.77 9.22 -2.82
N ALA A 155 -10.66 8.60 -2.04
CA ALA A 155 -11.39 7.41 -2.47
C ALA A 155 -12.25 7.70 -3.72
N VAL A 156 -12.96 8.84 -3.73
CA VAL A 156 -13.72 9.30 -4.90
C VAL A 156 -12.79 9.53 -6.09
N LEU A 157 -11.72 10.29 -5.92
CA LEU A 157 -10.77 10.60 -6.99
C LEU A 157 -10.11 9.34 -7.57
N LEU A 158 -9.74 8.39 -6.72
CA LEU A 158 -9.22 7.10 -7.16
C LEU A 158 -10.25 6.34 -7.98
N GLY A 159 -11.52 6.31 -7.56
CA GLY A 159 -12.60 5.73 -8.35
C GLY A 159 -12.74 6.37 -9.74
N GLN A 160 -12.62 7.70 -9.83
CA GLN A 160 -12.64 8.42 -11.11
C GLN A 160 -11.48 8.00 -12.03
N VAL A 161 -10.28 7.84 -11.49
CA VAL A 161 -9.05 7.50 -12.24
C VAL A 161 -9.01 6.03 -12.66
N PHE A 162 -9.45 5.14 -11.78
CA PHE A 162 -9.48 3.69 -12.03
C PHE A 162 -10.78 3.21 -12.69
N LYS A 163 -11.72 4.12 -12.97
CA LYS A 163 -13.06 3.82 -13.53
C LYS A 163 -13.88 2.88 -12.64
N ILE A 164 -13.71 3.00 -11.32
CA ILE A 164 -14.42 2.21 -10.31
C ILE A 164 -15.65 3.00 -9.84
N PRO A 165 -16.85 2.40 -9.83
CA PRO A 165 -18.03 3.02 -9.25
C PRO A 165 -17.84 3.37 -7.78
N VAL A 166 -18.13 4.61 -7.42
CA VAL A 166 -18.05 5.09 -6.03
C VAL A 166 -19.45 5.40 -5.54
N PHE A 167 -19.75 4.97 -4.32
CA PHE A 167 -21.02 5.18 -3.67
C PHE A 167 -20.83 6.01 -2.41
N TYR A 168 -21.74 6.94 -2.20
CA TYR A 168 -21.75 7.81 -1.05
C TYR A 168 -23.18 7.92 -0.52
N ARG A 169 -23.38 7.80 0.79
CA ARG A 169 -24.67 8.10 1.43
C ARG A 169 -24.59 9.44 2.15
N PHE A 170 -25.40 10.40 1.72
CA PHE A 170 -25.56 11.65 2.45
C PHE A 170 -26.44 11.44 3.68
N GLU A 171 -26.14 12.09 4.81
CA GLU A 171 -26.82 11.87 6.10
C GLU A 171 -28.34 12.12 6.07
N GLY A 172 -28.79 13.00 5.18
CA GLY A 172 -30.21 13.30 4.97
C GLY A 172 -30.97 12.30 4.10
N PHE A 173 -30.29 11.32 3.49
CA PHE A 173 -30.89 10.31 2.63
C PHE A 173 -30.68 8.91 3.19
N ASN A 174 -31.64 8.04 2.87
CA ASN A 174 -31.57 6.64 3.27
C ASN A 174 -30.93 5.75 2.21
N HIS A 175 -30.53 6.34 1.08
CA HIS A 175 -29.97 5.64 -0.04
C HIS A 175 -28.63 6.20 -0.46
N VAL A 176 -27.74 5.31 -0.90
CA VAL A 176 -26.49 5.69 -1.56
C VAL A 176 -26.76 6.32 -2.92
N ILE A 177 -25.90 7.27 -3.31
CA ILE A 177 -25.79 7.79 -4.67
C ILE A 177 -24.56 7.20 -5.35
N GLU A 178 -24.68 6.82 -6.63
CA GLU A 178 -23.56 6.38 -7.46
C GLU A 178 -22.89 7.60 -8.11
N LEU A 179 -21.58 7.72 -7.91
CA LEU A 179 -20.71 8.71 -8.53
C LEU A 179 -19.96 8.02 -9.67
N LEU A 180 -20.45 8.22 -10.89
CA LEU A 180 -19.85 7.62 -12.09
C LEU A 180 -18.50 8.29 -12.42
N PRO A 181 -17.53 7.53 -12.96
CA PRO A 181 -16.26 8.07 -13.37
C PRO A 181 -16.41 9.00 -14.59
N LEU A 182 -15.71 10.13 -14.57
CA LEU A 182 -15.61 11.03 -15.72
C LEU A 182 -14.81 10.34 -16.84
N PRO A 183 -15.17 10.56 -18.13
CA PRO A 183 -14.42 10.03 -19.28
C PRO A 183 -13.15 10.86 -19.56
N VAL A 184 -12.33 11.10 -18.53
CA VAL A 184 -11.05 11.81 -18.62
C VAL A 184 -9.89 10.80 -18.52
N GLU A 185 -8.87 11.01 -19.34
CA GLU A 185 -7.61 10.26 -19.32
C GLU A 185 -6.50 11.10 -18.73
N LEU A 186 -5.57 10.45 -18.01
CA LEU A 186 -4.39 11.11 -17.45
C LEU A 186 -3.29 11.24 -18.50
N SER A 187 -2.64 12.41 -18.57
CA SER A 187 -1.55 12.63 -19.52
C SER A 187 -0.35 11.74 -19.21
N ASN A 188 0.04 10.85 -20.12
CA ASN A 188 1.27 10.06 -19.99
C ASN A 188 2.54 10.90 -20.24
N GLU A 189 2.41 12.07 -20.86
CA GLU A 189 3.55 12.92 -21.23
C GLU A 189 4.22 13.52 -20.00
N ILE A 190 3.44 13.96 -19.02
CA ILE A 190 3.96 14.50 -17.75
C ILE A 190 4.83 13.43 -17.05
N PHE A 191 4.34 12.19 -16.97
CA PHE A 191 5.10 11.09 -16.38
C PHE A 191 6.41 10.85 -17.12
N LYS A 192 6.40 10.85 -18.46
CA LYS A 192 7.62 10.69 -19.26
C LYS A 192 8.61 11.83 -19.01
N ASN A 193 8.15 13.08 -18.99
CA ASN A 193 8.99 14.27 -18.82
C ASN A 193 9.61 14.36 -17.43
N TYR A 194 8.90 13.88 -16.40
CA TYR A 194 9.32 13.94 -15.00
C TYR A 194 9.60 12.56 -14.40
N LYS A 195 9.87 11.55 -15.23
CA LYS A 195 10.00 10.14 -14.81
C LYS A 195 11.02 9.94 -13.70
N LYS A 196 12.17 10.63 -13.79
CA LYS A 196 13.22 10.61 -12.76
C LYS A 196 12.73 11.15 -11.42
N VAL A 197 11.97 12.24 -11.44
CA VAL A 197 11.39 12.86 -10.23
C VAL A 197 10.41 11.90 -9.56
N PHE A 198 9.51 11.29 -10.33
CA PHE A 198 8.58 10.28 -9.80
C PHE A 198 9.31 9.05 -9.25
N LEU A 199 10.35 8.57 -9.94
CA LEU A 199 11.16 7.45 -9.47
C LEU A 199 11.84 7.75 -8.12
N LEU A 200 12.40 8.95 -7.96
CA LEU A 200 13.02 9.38 -6.70
C LEU A 200 12.01 9.34 -5.55
N LEU A 201 10.84 9.96 -5.74
CA LEU A 201 9.83 10.08 -4.69
C LEU A 201 9.01 8.80 -4.44
N GLU A 202 9.09 7.85 -5.38
CA GLU A 202 8.63 6.47 -5.15
C GLU A 202 9.62 5.69 -4.30
N CYS A 203 10.92 5.85 -4.56
CA CYS A 203 11.95 5.15 -3.80
C CYS A 203 12.22 5.74 -2.42
N ARG A 204 11.99 7.03 -2.23
CA ARG A 204 12.07 7.72 -0.96
C ARG A 204 10.77 8.47 -0.70
N ASP A 205 10.04 8.03 0.31
CA ASP A 205 8.75 8.63 0.66
C ASP A 205 8.87 10.14 0.92
N VAL A 206 9.97 10.58 1.56
CA VAL A 206 10.25 11.99 1.85
C VAL A 206 11.72 12.28 1.54
N VAL A 207 11.99 13.38 0.86
CA VAL A 207 13.35 13.81 0.46
C VAL A 207 13.57 15.25 0.88
N GLU A 208 14.75 15.58 1.38
CA GLU A 208 15.13 16.97 1.67
C GLU A 208 15.14 17.79 0.37
N GLU A 209 14.66 19.04 0.41
CA GLU A 209 14.52 19.88 -0.77
C GLU A 209 15.84 20.08 -1.51
N ASP A 210 16.95 20.31 -0.81
CA ASP A 210 18.24 20.56 -1.46
C ASP A 210 18.75 19.31 -2.22
N GLU A 211 18.56 18.11 -1.65
CA GLU A 211 18.84 16.84 -2.33
C GLU A 211 17.92 16.65 -3.55
N PHE A 212 16.63 16.92 -3.37
CA PHE A 212 15.63 16.82 -4.44
C PHE A 212 15.94 17.75 -5.61
N LEU A 213 16.26 19.03 -5.34
CA LEU A 213 16.54 20.03 -6.37
C LEU A 213 17.82 19.70 -7.15
N LYS A 214 18.86 19.24 -6.44
CA LYS A 214 20.09 18.74 -7.06
C LYS A 214 19.79 17.57 -7.99
N PHE A 215 18.99 16.61 -7.54
CA PHE A 215 18.62 15.44 -8.35
C PHE A 215 17.74 15.81 -9.55
N ALA A 216 16.78 16.71 -9.36
CA ALA A 216 15.91 17.20 -10.42
C ALA A 216 16.63 18.14 -11.40
N GLY A 217 17.88 18.53 -11.14
CA GLY A 217 18.68 19.39 -12.01
C GLY A 217 18.15 20.83 -12.08
N VAL A 218 17.50 21.32 -11.03
CA VAL A 218 16.90 22.66 -10.97
C VAL A 218 17.51 23.50 -9.86
N ARG A 219 17.64 24.81 -10.10
CA ARG A 219 18.30 25.73 -9.15
C ARG A 219 17.51 25.96 -7.86
N ASN A 220 16.18 25.96 -7.94
CA ASN A 220 15.28 26.21 -6.83
C ASN A 220 13.89 25.65 -7.16
N PHE A 221 13.05 25.49 -6.14
CA PHE A 221 11.70 24.95 -6.31
C PHE A 221 10.84 25.76 -7.29
N ALA A 222 11.02 27.08 -7.37
CA ALA A 222 10.28 27.92 -8.31
C ALA A 222 10.58 27.55 -9.77
N SER A 223 11.81 27.10 -10.06
CA SER A 223 12.26 26.68 -11.39
C SER A 223 11.75 25.29 -11.81
N LEU A 224 11.16 24.52 -10.88
CA LEU A 224 10.53 23.24 -11.19
C LEU A 224 9.27 23.47 -12.04
N GLY A 225 9.02 22.60 -13.02
CA GLY A 225 7.85 22.72 -13.90
C GLY A 225 6.53 22.75 -13.13
N ASN A 226 5.59 23.58 -13.57
CA ASN A 226 4.30 23.73 -12.88
C ASN A 226 3.48 22.43 -12.90
N ASP A 227 3.61 21.64 -13.97
CA ASP A 227 2.88 20.38 -14.10
C ASP A 227 3.29 19.37 -13.02
N VAL A 228 4.59 19.22 -12.74
CA VAL A 228 5.06 18.27 -11.71
C VAL A 228 4.78 18.76 -10.29
N LYS A 229 4.73 20.09 -10.07
CA LYS A 229 4.38 20.69 -8.77
C LYS A 229 2.98 20.28 -8.30
N LEU A 230 2.06 19.93 -9.20
CA LEU A 230 0.71 19.46 -8.85
C LEU A 230 0.73 18.13 -8.08
N PHE A 231 1.78 17.33 -8.26
CA PHE A 231 1.88 15.97 -7.75
C PHE A 231 2.76 15.84 -6.50
N ILE A 232 3.34 16.95 -6.02
CA ILE A 232 4.25 16.95 -4.89
C ILE A 232 3.81 17.94 -3.82
N ASP A 233 4.04 17.57 -2.57
CA ASP A 233 3.93 18.47 -1.43
C ASP A 233 5.31 18.94 -1.01
N ARG A 234 5.34 20.15 -0.43
CA ARG A 234 6.53 20.78 0.12
C ARG A 234 6.24 21.24 1.55
N GLU A 235 6.87 20.60 2.52
CA GLU A 235 6.64 20.83 3.95
C GLU A 235 7.89 21.39 4.62
N ASN A 236 7.69 22.23 5.65
CA ASN A 236 8.76 22.68 6.52
C ASN A 236 8.61 22.01 7.88
N ILE A 237 9.61 21.24 8.28
CA ILE A 237 9.65 20.52 9.55
C ILE A 237 10.94 20.96 10.25
N ASP A 238 10.81 21.62 11.39
CA ASP A 238 11.92 22.11 12.22
C ASP A 238 12.97 22.95 11.46
N GLY A 239 12.52 23.73 10.47
CA GLY A 239 13.37 24.62 9.68
C GLY A 239 13.99 23.97 8.44
N VAL A 240 13.82 22.66 8.25
CA VAL A 240 14.26 21.92 7.07
C VAL A 240 13.08 21.69 6.15
N ARG A 241 13.29 21.88 4.85
CA ARG A 241 12.25 21.69 3.83
C ARG A 241 12.34 20.30 3.23
N TYR A 242 11.19 19.67 3.11
CA TYR A 242 11.03 18.34 2.57
C TYR A 242 10.05 18.33 1.41
N VAL A 243 10.29 17.44 0.46
CA VAL A 243 9.46 17.18 -0.72
C VAL A 243 9.04 15.72 -0.72
N ALA A 244 7.77 15.47 -1.01
CA ALA A 244 7.17 14.14 -1.14
C ALA A 244 6.14 14.16 -2.27
N LEU A 245 5.77 12.98 -2.81
CA LEU A 245 4.53 12.93 -3.59
C LEU A 245 3.37 13.32 -2.67
N ASN A 246 2.42 14.09 -3.19
CA ASN A 246 1.14 14.26 -2.52
C ASN A 246 0.21 13.10 -2.96
N PRO A 247 -0.98 12.93 -2.35
CA PRO A 247 -1.86 11.82 -2.70
C PRO A 247 -2.35 11.86 -4.16
N LEU A 248 -2.41 13.04 -4.80
CA LEU A 248 -2.70 13.14 -6.24
C LEU A 248 -1.55 12.57 -7.08
N GLY A 249 -0.30 12.88 -6.71
CA GLY A 249 0.90 12.29 -7.31
C GLY A 249 0.94 10.78 -7.16
N GLU A 250 0.54 10.29 -6.00
CA GLU A 250 0.41 8.85 -5.73
C GLU A 250 -0.63 8.21 -6.67
N ILE A 251 -1.85 8.77 -6.78
CA ILE A 251 -2.89 8.27 -7.70
C ILE A 251 -2.38 8.27 -9.15
N TYR A 252 -1.70 9.35 -9.54
CA TYR A 252 -1.14 9.52 -10.88
C TYR A 252 -0.11 8.43 -11.17
N VAL A 253 0.88 8.23 -10.30
CA VAL A 253 1.91 7.18 -10.46
C VAL A 253 1.32 5.77 -10.37
N GLU A 254 0.30 5.54 -9.54
CA GLU A 254 -0.41 4.27 -9.47
C GLU A 254 -1.10 3.90 -10.78
N LYS A 255 -1.64 4.89 -11.51
CA LYS A 255 -2.35 4.69 -12.78
C LYS A 255 -1.44 4.67 -14.01
N VAL A 256 -0.53 5.65 -14.13
CA VAL A 256 0.30 5.83 -15.34
C VAL A 256 1.77 5.46 -15.14
N GLY A 257 2.20 5.29 -13.88
CA GLY A 257 3.61 5.10 -13.54
C GLY A 257 4.14 3.74 -13.98
N LYS A 258 4.85 3.75 -15.11
CA LYS A 258 5.53 2.58 -15.67
C LYS A 258 7.04 2.81 -15.64
N PHE A 259 7.69 2.21 -14.66
CA PHE A 259 9.15 2.17 -14.56
C PHE A 259 9.64 0.86 -15.17
N GLU A 260 10.70 0.97 -15.95
CA GLU A 260 11.40 -0.13 -16.62
C GLU A 260 12.81 -0.25 -16.03
N TRP A 261 13.52 -1.32 -16.38
CA TRP A 261 14.87 -1.58 -15.89
C TRP A 261 15.84 -0.44 -16.26
N GLU A 262 15.71 0.12 -17.46
CA GLU A 262 16.56 1.19 -17.98
C GLU A 262 16.44 2.50 -17.19
N ASP A 263 15.30 2.72 -16.53
CA ASP A 263 15.10 3.90 -15.68
C ASP A 263 15.85 3.79 -14.35
N ILE A 264 16.05 2.56 -13.86
CA ILE A 264 16.57 2.30 -12.52
C ILE A 264 18.04 1.88 -12.52
N GLU A 265 18.51 1.17 -13.56
CA GLU A 265 19.83 0.53 -13.58
C GLU A 265 20.99 1.52 -13.48
N ASN A 266 20.80 2.73 -14.04
CA ASN A 266 21.79 3.80 -14.07
C ASN A 266 21.43 4.95 -13.11
N CYS A 267 20.48 4.73 -12.21
CA CYS A 267 19.99 5.78 -11.36
C CYS A 267 20.95 6.04 -10.19
N GLU A 268 21.78 7.09 -10.29
CA GLU A 268 22.90 7.36 -9.37
C GLU A 268 22.52 7.30 -7.88
N PHE A 269 21.32 7.76 -7.52
CA PHE A 269 20.86 7.74 -6.12
C PHE A 269 20.56 6.33 -5.59
N LEU A 270 20.27 5.37 -6.47
CA LEU A 270 19.99 3.97 -6.15
C LEU A 270 21.27 3.12 -6.11
N ILE A 271 22.36 3.59 -6.72
CA ILE A 271 23.61 2.85 -6.78
C ILE A 271 24.25 2.81 -5.39
N SER A 272 24.54 1.60 -4.91
CA SER A 272 25.32 1.39 -3.69
C SER A 272 26.79 1.80 -3.93
N PRO A 273 27.40 2.58 -3.02
CA PRO A 273 28.80 2.95 -3.13
C PRO A 273 29.77 1.83 -2.72
N LYS A 274 29.24 0.73 -2.15
CA LYS A 274 30.02 -0.39 -1.59
C LYS A 274 30.51 -1.31 -2.71
N ASN A 275 31.70 -1.88 -2.54
CA ASN A 275 32.18 -2.99 -3.37
C ASN A 275 31.42 -4.27 -3.05
N ALA A 276 31.45 -5.27 -3.96
CA ALA A 276 30.64 -6.48 -3.86
C ALA A 276 30.67 -7.15 -2.47
N TRP A 277 31.84 -7.56 -1.97
CA TRP A 277 31.93 -8.27 -0.68
C TRP A 277 31.77 -7.38 0.54
N GLU A 278 31.87 -6.05 0.41
CA GLU A 278 31.52 -5.10 1.48
C GLU A 278 30.00 -5.06 1.74
N LYS A 279 29.19 -5.53 0.78
CA LYS A 279 27.74 -5.64 0.91
C LYS A 279 27.30 -6.94 1.59
N PHE A 280 28.21 -7.87 1.92
CA PHE A 280 27.83 -9.21 2.37
C PHE A 280 28.02 -9.39 3.87
N THR A 281 26.92 -9.62 4.58
CA THR A 281 26.89 -9.78 6.05
C THR A 281 26.46 -11.20 6.41
N VAL A 282 27.22 -11.86 7.30
CA VAL A 282 26.93 -13.22 7.80
C VAL A 282 26.85 -13.18 9.32
N SER A 283 25.74 -13.63 9.91
CA SER A 283 25.68 -13.87 11.35
C SER A 283 26.56 -15.06 11.72
N ASP A 284 27.35 -14.94 12.79
CA ASP A 284 28.57 -15.75 12.97
C ASP A 284 28.38 -17.20 13.46
N SER A 285 27.21 -17.81 13.26
CA SER A 285 26.81 -19.03 14.00
C SER A 285 26.67 -20.34 13.22
N GLU A 286 26.97 -20.44 11.92
CA GLU A 286 26.78 -21.72 11.18
C GLU A 286 27.94 -22.12 10.23
N GLU A 287 28.70 -23.15 10.63
CA GLU A 287 29.79 -23.75 9.80
C GLU A 287 29.27 -24.30 8.46
N HIS A 288 28.02 -24.77 8.42
CA HIS A 288 27.36 -25.26 7.20
C HIS A 288 27.07 -24.13 6.20
N ALA A 289 26.62 -22.97 6.67
CA ALA A 289 26.44 -21.79 5.84
C ALA A 289 27.77 -21.35 5.22
N LYS A 290 28.85 -21.29 6.01
CA LYS A 290 30.21 -20.92 5.53
C LYS A 290 30.68 -21.84 4.39
N LYS A 291 30.50 -23.16 4.52
CA LYS A 291 30.83 -24.13 3.45
C LYS A 291 30.01 -23.91 2.18
N LEU A 292 28.72 -23.62 2.31
CA LEU A 292 27.83 -23.40 1.17
C LEU A 292 28.14 -22.08 0.45
N ILE A 293 28.39 -21.01 1.21
CA ILE A 293 28.81 -19.69 0.70
C ILE A 293 30.09 -19.83 -0.13
N GLN A 294 31.11 -20.53 0.39
CA GLN A 294 32.36 -20.73 -0.33
C GLN A 294 32.14 -21.52 -1.63
N LYS A 295 31.27 -22.55 -1.59
CA LYS A 295 30.97 -23.39 -2.75
C LYS A 295 30.23 -22.63 -3.85
N TYR A 296 29.29 -21.76 -3.48
CA TYR A 296 28.46 -21.00 -4.42
C TYR A 296 28.85 -19.53 -4.51
N LYS A 297 30.11 -19.22 -4.18
CA LYS A 297 30.68 -17.86 -4.15
C LYS A 297 30.37 -17.06 -5.42
N ARG A 298 30.47 -17.67 -6.60
CA ARG A 298 30.20 -17.01 -7.89
C ARG A 298 28.75 -16.56 -8.06
N ILE A 299 27.79 -17.31 -7.51
CA ILE A 299 26.36 -16.98 -7.56
C ILE A 299 26.09 -15.80 -6.62
N ILE A 300 26.61 -15.88 -5.40
CA ILE A 300 26.47 -14.80 -4.41
C ILE A 300 27.14 -13.52 -4.94
N GLU A 301 28.34 -13.64 -5.50
CA GLU A 301 29.08 -12.52 -6.07
C GLU A 301 28.35 -11.87 -7.25
N PHE A 302 27.60 -12.63 -8.05
CA PHE A 302 26.74 -12.04 -9.10
C PHE A 302 25.70 -11.08 -8.51
N VAL A 303 25.02 -11.48 -7.44
CA VAL A 303 24.04 -10.63 -6.75
C VAL A 303 24.72 -9.40 -6.15
N LEU A 304 25.86 -9.60 -5.46
CA LEU A 304 26.62 -8.52 -4.82
C LEU A 304 27.16 -7.48 -5.81
N ARG A 305 27.52 -7.92 -7.02
CA ARG A 305 28.00 -7.04 -8.10
C ARG A 305 26.90 -6.19 -8.73
N ASN A 306 25.62 -6.49 -8.48
CA ASN A 306 24.55 -5.62 -8.94
C ASN A 306 24.66 -4.25 -8.23
N PRO A 307 24.72 -3.12 -8.97
CA PRO A 307 24.91 -1.81 -8.37
C PRO A 307 23.74 -1.37 -7.49
N LEU A 308 22.53 -1.88 -7.72
CA LEU A 308 21.33 -1.54 -6.95
C LEU A 308 21.21 -2.32 -5.64
N VAL A 309 22.02 -3.37 -5.44
CA VAL A 309 22.10 -4.09 -4.17
C VAL A 309 22.98 -3.31 -3.20
N ASP A 310 22.46 -2.98 -2.02
CA ASP A 310 23.19 -2.25 -0.97
C ASP A 310 23.71 -3.17 0.14
N GLU A 311 22.99 -4.23 0.45
CA GLU A 311 23.41 -5.24 1.42
C GLU A 311 22.76 -6.60 1.12
N VAL A 312 23.46 -7.69 1.41
CA VAL A 312 22.94 -9.06 1.42
C VAL A 312 23.29 -9.69 2.75
N ILE A 313 22.26 -10.06 3.51
CA ILE A 313 22.39 -10.60 4.87
C ILE A 313 22.01 -12.07 4.85
N VAL A 314 22.89 -12.95 5.32
CA VAL A 314 22.54 -14.37 5.55
C VAL A 314 21.65 -14.45 6.78
N GLN A 315 20.43 -14.95 6.61
CA GLN A 315 19.45 -15.11 7.69
C GLN A 315 19.53 -16.49 8.34
N GLY A 316 19.99 -17.50 7.60
CA GLY A 316 20.23 -18.84 8.13
C GLY A 316 20.41 -19.90 7.04
N TYR A 317 20.65 -21.12 7.48
CA TYR A 317 20.75 -22.31 6.64
C TYR A 317 19.69 -23.35 7.03
N SER A 318 19.16 -24.05 6.02
CA SER A 318 18.33 -25.22 6.23
C SER A 318 18.87 -26.44 5.50
N LYS A 319 18.86 -27.59 6.18
CA LYS A 319 19.33 -28.87 5.63
C LYS A 319 18.29 -29.54 4.72
N ASN A 320 17.05 -29.04 4.69
CA ASN A 320 15.98 -29.67 3.92
C ASN A 320 16.28 -29.58 2.41
N HIS A 321 16.29 -30.75 1.75
CA HIS A 321 16.76 -30.93 0.38
C HIS A 321 15.61 -31.17 -0.59
N THR A 322 15.39 -30.28 -1.56
CA THR A 322 14.44 -30.52 -2.66
C THR A 322 14.77 -29.78 -3.97
N GLY A 323 16.04 -29.58 -4.35
CA GLY A 323 16.34 -29.13 -5.72
C GLY A 323 17.64 -28.36 -5.96
N ASN A 324 17.65 -27.62 -7.07
CA ASN A 324 18.69 -26.69 -7.49
C ASN A 324 18.00 -25.46 -8.10
N SER A 325 17.43 -24.60 -7.24
CA SER A 325 16.69 -23.40 -7.64
C SER A 325 17.24 -22.16 -6.96
N ARG A 326 16.95 -21.01 -7.56
CA ARG A 326 17.40 -19.69 -7.13
C ARG A 326 16.16 -18.82 -7.11
N GLU A 327 15.60 -18.61 -5.93
CA GLU A 327 14.32 -17.92 -5.79
C GLU A 327 14.56 -16.54 -5.20
N ILE A 328 14.10 -15.50 -5.89
CA ILE A 328 14.05 -14.14 -5.37
C ILE A 328 12.58 -13.73 -5.30
N LYS A 329 12.14 -13.26 -4.13
CA LYS A 329 10.77 -12.79 -3.88
C LYS A 329 10.83 -11.45 -3.15
N VAL A 330 9.99 -10.50 -3.55
CA VAL A 330 9.84 -9.24 -2.80
C VAL A 330 8.99 -9.52 -1.57
N VAL A 331 9.44 -9.04 -0.40
CA VAL A 331 8.75 -9.17 0.88
C VAL A 331 8.74 -7.81 1.55
N GLY A 332 7.65 -7.07 1.32
CA GLY A 332 7.50 -5.70 1.81
C GLY A 332 8.59 -4.78 1.28
N LYS A 333 9.53 -4.40 2.15
CA LYS A 333 10.57 -3.39 1.89
C LYS A 333 11.92 -3.99 1.49
N TRP A 334 12.00 -5.29 1.25
CA TRP A 334 13.23 -6.00 0.86
C TRP A 334 12.93 -7.16 -0.07
N MET A 335 13.98 -7.86 -0.55
CA MET A 335 13.85 -9.11 -1.27
C MET A 335 14.42 -10.27 -0.46
N GLU A 336 13.73 -11.40 -0.43
CA GLU A 336 14.27 -12.67 0.04
C GLU A 336 14.94 -13.38 -1.14
N PHE A 337 16.10 -13.97 -0.88
CA PHE A 337 16.86 -14.77 -1.83
C PHE A 337 17.19 -16.12 -1.22
N ASP A 338 16.51 -17.15 -1.73
CA ASP A 338 16.76 -18.53 -1.36
C ASP A 338 17.63 -19.20 -2.42
N LEU A 339 18.85 -19.56 -2.02
CA LEU A 339 19.75 -20.37 -2.83
C LEU A 339 19.57 -21.85 -2.43
N ILE A 340 18.69 -22.53 -3.15
CA ILE A 340 18.35 -23.93 -2.90
C ILE A 340 19.30 -24.82 -3.67
N THR A 341 19.99 -25.71 -2.96
CA THR A 341 21.01 -26.59 -3.55
C THR A 341 20.86 -28.02 -3.05
N LYS A 342 21.54 -28.95 -3.73
CA LYS A 342 21.68 -30.34 -3.25
C LYS A 342 22.39 -30.48 -1.90
N HIS A 343 23.01 -29.41 -1.41
CA HIS A 343 23.72 -29.36 -0.13
C HIS A 343 22.96 -28.59 0.96
N GLY A 344 21.71 -28.22 0.70
CA GLY A 344 20.88 -27.41 1.60
C GLY A 344 20.55 -26.04 0.99
N THR A 345 19.80 -25.25 1.74
CA THR A 345 19.31 -23.93 1.31
C THR A 345 19.96 -22.84 2.14
N LEU A 346 20.45 -21.80 1.46
CA LEU A 346 20.91 -20.57 2.10
C LEU A 346 19.81 -19.52 1.98
N HIS A 347 19.29 -19.07 3.12
CA HIS A 347 18.28 -18.02 3.19
C HIS A 347 18.97 -16.67 3.35
N MET A 348 18.76 -15.76 2.41
CA MET A 348 19.38 -14.44 2.39
C MET A 348 18.33 -13.34 2.23
N LYS A 349 18.63 -12.18 2.81
CA LYS A 349 17.87 -10.95 2.64
C LYS A 349 18.69 -9.98 1.81
N ILE A 350 18.14 -9.49 0.71
CA ILE A 350 18.73 -8.46 -0.14
C ILE A 350 18.06 -7.12 0.18
N LEU A 351 18.88 -6.15 0.58
CA LEU A 351 18.51 -4.76 0.81
C LEU A 351 18.98 -3.89 -0.36
N THR A 352 18.17 -2.91 -0.71
CA THR A 352 18.51 -1.87 -1.70
C THR A 352 18.26 -0.50 -1.09
N LYS A 353 18.73 0.56 -1.74
CA LYS A 353 18.42 1.95 -1.35
C LYS A 353 16.96 2.34 -1.58
N CYS A 354 16.20 1.56 -2.36
CA CYS A 354 14.77 1.75 -2.62
C CYS A 354 13.96 0.71 -1.83
N GLN A 355 12.91 1.13 -1.15
CA GLN A 355 12.05 0.22 -0.36
C GLN A 355 10.66 0.03 -0.97
N ASN A 356 10.40 0.64 -2.13
CA ASN A 356 9.13 0.54 -2.84
C ASN A 356 9.00 -0.83 -3.53
N GLU A 357 7.91 -1.53 -3.24
CA GLU A 357 7.64 -2.89 -3.72
C GLU A 357 7.70 -2.99 -5.26
N ARG A 358 7.13 -2.02 -5.99
CA ARG A 358 7.13 -2.01 -7.47
C ARG A 358 8.54 -1.94 -8.04
N ILE A 359 9.40 -1.12 -7.45
CA ILE A 359 10.79 -0.99 -7.91
C ILE A 359 11.59 -2.23 -7.52
N LEU A 360 11.38 -2.77 -6.31
CA LEU A 360 11.98 -4.03 -5.88
C LEU A 360 11.59 -5.19 -6.79
N GLU A 361 10.36 -5.23 -7.31
CA GLU A 361 9.93 -6.26 -8.27
C GLU A 361 10.68 -6.18 -9.60
N ILE A 362 11.01 -4.97 -10.08
CA ILE A 362 11.83 -4.79 -11.29
C ILE A 362 13.26 -5.31 -11.04
N ILE A 363 13.86 -4.95 -9.89
CA ILE A 363 15.19 -5.41 -9.50
C ILE A 363 15.21 -6.94 -9.34
N ALA A 364 14.23 -7.51 -8.65
CA ALA A 364 14.09 -8.95 -8.44
C ALA A 364 14.01 -9.71 -9.76
N ARG A 365 13.19 -9.24 -10.72
CA ARG A 365 13.08 -9.83 -12.05
C ARG A 365 14.42 -9.83 -12.79
N ASN A 366 15.13 -8.70 -12.79
CA ASN A 366 16.44 -8.60 -13.43
C ASN A 366 17.47 -9.56 -12.81
N LEU A 367 17.56 -9.58 -11.48
CA LEU A 367 18.45 -10.50 -10.74
C LEU A 367 18.10 -11.96 -11.05
N LYS A 368 16.81 -12.32 -11.06
CA LYS A 368 16.36 -13.68 -11.36
C LYS A 368 16.74 -14.10 -12.78
N SER A 369 16.46 -13.28 -13.79
CA SER A 369 16.85 -13.58 -15.18
C SER A 369 18.36 -13.74 -15.34
N GLY A 370 19.16 -12.90 -14.68
CA GLY A 370 20.61 -13.01 -14.69
C GLY A 370 21.14 -14.25 -13.95
N LEU A 371 20.44 -14.71 -12.91
CA LEU A 371 20.73 -15.96 -12.23
C LEU A 371 20.35 -17.18 -13.06
N GLU A 372 19.23 -17.18 -13.76
CA GLU A 372 18.79 -18.28 -14.63
C GLU A 372 19.74 -18.49 -15.81
N ALA A 373 20.26 -17.41 -16.41
CA ALA A 373 21.26 -17.49 -17.49
C ALA A 373 22.63 -18.07 -17.05
N ARG A 374 22.83 -18.30 -15.75
CA ARG A 374 24.06 -18.83 -15.15
C ARG A 374 23.86 -20.24 -14.57
N VAL A 375 22.75 -20.91 -14.89
CA VAL A 375 22.56 -22.36 -14.68
C VAL A 375 23.31 -23.09 -15.77
#